data_AF-A0A1F4S1K4-F1
#
_entry.id   AF-A0A1F4S1K4-F1
#
_cell.length_a   1.000
_cell.length_b   1.000
_cell.length_c   1.000
_cell.angle_alpha   90.00
_cell.angle_beta   90.00
_cell.angle_gamma   90.00
#
_symmetry.space_group_name_H-M   'P 1'
#
loop_
_entity.id
_entity.type
_entity.pdbx_description
1 polymer ?
#
loop_
_entity_poly.entity_id
_entity_poly.type
_entity_poly.pdbx_seq_one_letter_code
_entity_poly.pdbx_strand_id
1 'polypeptide(L)'
;MARLSEHFRDEDFRCRCNFCKGQEFRIHLGLVGVLEMIGEHFKKKVSVLSAYWCDEHYESLNRNSRSYHTMGKAAHIKIEGIELNELFKYVETIEGLNGLGFYPKEGFVHIDTRPSEKKESWIKEGESYTSITAEKRRQYGL
;
A
#
# COMPACT_ATOMS: atom_id res chain seq x y z
N MET A 1 16.98 7.06 13.92
CA MET A 1 15.51 7.03 13.73
C MET A 1 15.04 8.45 13.47
N ALA A 2 14.53 8.72 12.28
CA ALA A 2 13.97 10.01 11.90
C ALA A 2 12.44 9.94 11.95
N ARG A 3 11.81 10.90 12.63
CA ARG A 3 10.36 11.03 12.68
C ARG A 3 9.89 11.72 11.39
N LEU A 4 9.00 11.07 10.64
CA LEU A 4 8.47 11.61 9.38
C LEU A 4 7.15 12.37 9.59
N SER A 5 6.39 11.98 10.60
CA SER A 5 5.11 12.59 10.98
C SER A 5 4.76 12.22 12.43
N GLU A 6 3.52 12.49 12.87
CA GLU A 6 3.12 12.18 14.23
C GLU A 6 3.21 10.68 14.52
N HIS A 7 2.70 9.83 13.62
CA HIS A 7 2.57 8.39 13.84
C HIS A 7 3.61 7.55 13.10
N PHE A 8 4.36 8.12 12.15
CA PHE A 8 5.31 7.37 11.32
C PHE A 8 6.76 7.84 11.44
N ARG A 9 7.68 6.87 11.31
CA ARG A 9 9.13 7.04 11.30
C ARG A 9 9.71 6.41 10.04
N ASP A 10 10.97 6.71 9.74
CA ASP A 10 11.69 6.12 8.62
C ASP A 10 11.65 4.58 8.61
N GLU A 11 11.70 3.96 9.79
CA GLU A 11 11.68 2.51 9.94
C GLU A 11 10.41 1.82 9.44
N ASP A 12 9.27 2.49 9.52
CA ASP A 12 8.01 1.95 9.02
C ASP A 12 8.06 1.70 7.51
N PHE A 13 8.93 2.42 6.80
CA PHE A 13 9.04 2.42 5.34
C PHE A 13 10.28 1.74 4.78
N ARG A 14 11.22 1.30 5.65
CA ARG A 14 12.43 0.58 5.24
C ARG A 14 12.11 -0.69 4.48
N CYS A 15 12.96 -1.02 3.49
CA CYS A 15 12.80 -2.26 2.76
C CYS A 15 13.05 -3.47 3.68
N ARG A 16 12.08 -4.39 3.74
CA ARG A 16 12.12 -5.54 4.66
C ARG A 16 12.77 -6.79 4.06
N CYS A 17 13.55 -6.62 2.99
CA CYS A 17 14.20 -7.74 2.32
C CYS A 17 15.49 -8.16 3.04
N ASN A 18 15.98 -9.34 2.70
CA ASN A 18 17.25 -9.86 3.23
C ASN A 18 18.49 -9.33 2.49
N PHE A 19 18.31 -8.62 1.37
CA PHE A 19 19.40 -8.10 0.55
C PHE A 19 20.00 -6.82 1.17
N CYS A 20 19.22 -5.74 1.28
CA CYS A 20 19.65 -4.50 1.90
C CYS A 20 19.48 -4.49 3.44
N LYS A 21 18.88 -5.53 4.02
CA LYS A 21 18.72 -5.72 5.48
C LYS A 21 18.09 -4.50 6.19
N GLY A 22 17.15 -3.82 5.54
CA GLY A 22 16.50 -2.62 6.11
C GLY A 22 17.34 -1.34 6.07
N GLN A 23 18.51 -1.35 5.45
CA GLN A 23 19.36 -0.15 5.40
C GLN A 23 18.80 0.92 4.46
N GLU A 24 18.05 0.52 3.45
CA GLU A 24 17.48 1.41 2.44
C GLU A 24 16.01 1.74 2.68
N PHE A 25 15.68 3.01 2.44
CA PHE A 25 14.29 3.47 2.33
C PHE A 25 14.22 4.67 1.38
N ARG A 26 13.09 4.78 0.69
CA ARG A 26 12.66 5.99 0.00
C ARG A 26 11.15 6.08 0.18
N ILE A 27 10.68 7.26 0.56
CA ILE A 27 9.24 7.49 0.73
C ILE A 27 8.87 8.90 0.32
N HIS A 28 7.79 9.03 -0.45
CA HIS A 28 7.22 10.32 -0.80
C HIS A 28 6.38 10.83 0.37
N LEU A 29 6.64 12.06 0.85
CA LEU A 29 5.92 12.59 2.02
C LEU A 29 4.41 12.75 1.81
N GLY A 30 3.96 12.93 0.56
CA GLY A 30 2.54 12.89 0.22
C GLY A 30 1.86 11.56 0.59
N LEU A 31 2.56 10.42 0.42
CA LEU A 31 2.06 9.12 0.85
C LEU A 31 1.96 9.05 2.38
N VAL A 32 2.94 9.60 3.11
CA VAL A 32 2.90 9.68 4.58
C VAL A 32 1.70 10.50 5.06
N GLY A 33 1.43 11.65 4.42
CA GLY A 33 0.25 12.47 4.74
C GLY A 33 -1.07 11.73 4.52
N VAL A 34 -1.17 10.93 3.46
CA VAL A 34 -2.36 10.07 3.24
C VAL A 34 -2.51 9.00 4.33
N LEU A 35 -1.40 8.41 4.78
CA LEU A 35 -1.44 7.42 5.87
C LEU A 35 -1.89 8.04 7.20
N GLU A 36 -1.50 9.29 7.47
CA GLU A 36 -1.97 10.04 8.64
C GLU A 36 -3.49 10.29 8.55
N MET A 37 -3.97 10.75 7.39
CA MET A 37 -5.40 10.95 7.14
C MET A 37 -6.23 9.67 7.35
N ILE A 38 -5.72 8.54 6.89
CA ILE A 38 -6.34 7.23 7.12
C ILE A 38 -6.38 6.90 8.61
N GLY A 39 -5.27 7.10 9.33
CA GLY A 39 -5.21 6.84 10.77
C GLY A 39 -6.16 7.73 11.57
N GLU A 40 -6.28 9.00 11.18
CA GLU A 40 -7.21 9.96 11.79
C GLU A 40 -8.67 9.56 11.58
N HIS A 41 -9.05 9.15 10.36
CA HIS A 41 -10.41 8.71 10.05
C HIS A 41 -10.86 7.53 10.93
N PHE A 42 -10.02 6.50 11.02
CA PHE A 42 -10.32 5.31 11.82
C PHE A 42 -9.99 5.48 13.31
N LYS A 43 -9.37 6.60 13.71
CA LYS A 43 -8.85 6.87 15.06
C LYS A 43 -7.97 5.72 15.57
N LYS A 44 -7.18 5.13 14.67
CA LYS A 44 -6.38 3.93 14.91
C LYS A 44 -5.06 4.01 14.15
N LYS A 45 -4.02 3.39 14.72
CA LYS A 45 -2.70 3.33 14.07
C LYS A 45 -2.75 2.48 12.80
N VAL A 46 -2.29 3.05 11.68
CA VAL A 46 -2.08 2.30 10.44
C VAL A 46 -0.80 1.49 10.53
N SER A 47 -0.90 0.19 10.23
CA SER A 47 0.26 -0.70 10.13
C SER A 47 0.76 -0.74 8.70
N VAL A 48 1.97 -0.23 8.46
CA VAL A 48 2.68 -0.37 7.18
C VAL A 48 3.41 -1.71 7.17
N LEU A 49 2.95 -2.63 6.34
CA LEU A 49 3.54 -3.97 6.21
C LEU A 49 4.72 -3.98 5.25
N SER A 50 4.64 -3.16 4.20
CA SER A 50 5.66 -3.03 3.17
C SER A 50 5.51 -1.67 2.49
N ALA A 51 6.60 -0.98 2.17
CA ALA A 51 6.54 0.30 1.47
C ALA A 51 7.68 0.44 0.45
N TYR A 52 8.93 0.65 0.87
CA TYR A 52 10.02 0.72 -0.09
C TYR A 52 10.53 -0.68 -0.45
N TRP A 53 10.79 -0.93 -1.74
CA TRP A 53 11.52 -2.10 -2.22
C TRP A 53 12.83 -1.63 -2.85
N CYS A 54 13.98 -2.12 -2.35
CA CYS A 54 15.27 -1.91 -3.02
C CYS A 54 15.31 -2.69 -4.35
N ASP A 55 16.24 -2.34 -5.22
CA ASP A 55 16.30 -2.88 -6.58
C ASP A 55 16.52 -4.41 -6.56
N GLU A 56 17.41 -4.93 -5.70
CA GLU A 56 17.66 -6.37 -5.57
C GLU A 56 16.42 -7.12 -5.08
N HIS A 57 15.66 -6.53 -4.16
CA HIS A 57 14.42 -7.14 -3.71
C HIS A 57 13.43 -7.21 -4.86
N TYR A 58 13.27 -6.13 -5.61
CA TYR A 58 12.35 -6.08 -6.73
C TYR A 58 12.74 -7.06 -7.85
N GLU A 59 14.03 -7.16 -8.19
CA GLU A 59 14.55 -8.14 -9.14
C GLU A 59 14.27 -9.57 -8.70
N SER A 60 14.44 -9.88 -7.40
CA SER A 60 14.14 -11.21 -6.85
C SER A 60 12.67 -11.64 -6.99
N LEU A 61 11.75 -10.70 -7.18
CA LEU A 61 10.33 -10.98 -7.39
C LEU A 61 10.01 -11.42 -8.82
N ASN A 62 10.97 -11.35 -9.76
CA ASN A 62 10.80 -11.69 -11.18
C ASN A 62 9.54 -11.06 -11.80
N ARG A 63 9.31 -9.78 -11.51
CA ARG A 63 8.14 -9.04 -12.01
C ARG A 63 8.46 -8.33 -13.32
N ASN A 64 7.56 -8.45 -14.30
CA ASN A 64 7.72 -7.87 -15.63
C ASN A 64 7.40 -6.36 -15.71
N SER A 65 6.99 -5.71 -14.62
CA SER A 65 6.56 -4.30 -14.63
C SER A 65 7.04 -3.51 -13.42
N ARG A 66 7.51 -2.28 -13.65
CA ARG A 66 8.01 -1.37 -12.59
C ARG A 66 6.94 -1.18 -11.51
N SER A 67 7.33 -1.32 -10.25
CA SER A 67 6.46 -1.11 -9.10
C SER A 67 6.64 0.27 -8.49
N TYR A 68 5.55 0.88 -8.01
CA TYR A 68 5.63 2.13 -7.27
C TYR A 68 6.30 1.97 -5.88
N HIS A 69 6.49 0.74 -5.40
CA HIS A 69 7.29 0.45 -4.20
C HIS A 69 8.77 0.83 -4.38
N THR A 70 9.37 0.59 -5.55
CA THR A 70 10.78 0.99 -5.82
C THR A 70 10.94 2.51 -5.97
N MET A 71 9.83 3.24 -6.11
CA MET A 71 9.80 4.70 -6.19
C MET A 71 9.46 5.36 -4.84
N GLY A 72 9.18 4.57 -3.80
CA GLY A 72 8.71 5.11 -2.52
C GLY A 72 7.33 5.76 -2.60
N LYS A 73 6.50 5.31 -3.54
CA LYS A 73 5.16 5.85 -3.81
C LYS A 73 4.04 4.86 -3.50
N ALA A 74 4.36 3.70 -2.93
CA ALA A 74 3.40 2.67 -2.60
C ALA A 74 3.57 2.13 -1.17
N ALA A 75 2.48 1.65 -0.59
CA ALA A 75 2.46 0.96 0.69
C ALA A 75 1.41 -0.17 0.70
N HIS A 76 1.73 -1.24 1.40
CA HIS A 76 0.79 -2.26 1.85
C HIS A 76 0.40 -1.95 3.29
N ILE A 77 -0.89 -1.77 3.54
CA ILE A 77 -1.41 -1.31 4.83
C ILE A 77 -2.52 -2.20 5.37
N LYS A 78 -2.63 -2.21 6.69
CA LYS A 78 -3.79 -2.73 7.42
C LYS A 78 -4.01 -1.92 8.69
N ILE A 79 -5.19 -2.02 9.29
CA ILE A 79 -5.50 -1.42 10.59
C ILE A 79 -6.11 -2.50 11.47
N GLU A 80 -5.59 -2.64 12.68
CA GLU A 80 -6.06 -3.68 13.60
C GLU A 80 -7.52 -3.44 14.04
N GLY A 81 -8.34 -4.48 13.92
CA GLY A 81 -9.77 -4.42 14.22
C GLY A 81 -10.57 -3.51 13.28
N ILE A 82 -10.08 -3.27 12.05
CA ILE A 82 -10.86 -2.72 10.94
C ILE A 82 -10.86 -3.77 9.83
N GLU A 83 -12.05 -4.07 9.31
CA GLU A 83 -12.18 -5.05 8.24
C GLU A 83 -11.53 -4.52 6.95
N LEU A 84 -10.92 -5.42 6.19
CA LEU A 84 -10.11 -5.01 5.05
C LEU A 84 -10.92 -4.31 3.97
N ASN A 85 -12.16 -4.75 3.77
CA ASN A 85 -13.10 -4.16 2.81
C ASN A 85 -13.55 -2.76 3.25
N GLU A 86 -13.70 -2.51 4.54
CA GLU A 86 -14.01 -1.20 5.11
C GLU A 86 -12.84 -0.22 4.87
N LEU A 87 -11.62 -0.67 5.19
CA LEU A 87 -10.41 0.10 4.88
C LEU A 87 -10.31 0.42 3.39
N PHE A 88 -10.53 -0.58 2.52
CA PHE A 88 -10.50 -0.40 1.07
C PHE A 88 -11.51 0.67 0.60
N LYS A 89 -12.77 0.57 1.04
CA LYS A 89 -13.84 1.52 0.66
C LYS A 89 -13.50 2.94 1.07
N TYR A 90 -12.96 3.15 2.27
CA TYR A 90 -12.53 4.48 2.69
C TYR A 90 -11.37 5.00 1.82
N VAL A 91 -10.34 4.19 1.63
CA VAL A 91 -9.16 4.54 0.82
C VAL A 91 -9.54 4.89 -0.62
N GLU A 92 -10.53 4.23 -1.20
CA GLU A 92 -11.07 4.51 -2.53
C GLU A 92 -11.60 5.95 -2.68
N THR A 93 -12.05 6.57 -1.58
CA THR A 93 -12.56 7.95 -1.58
C THR A 93 -11.48 9.02 -1.53
N ILE A 94 -10.21 8.64 -1.26
CA ILE A 94 -9.12 9.59 -1.07
C ILE A 94 -8.58 10.07 -2.41
N GLU A 95 -8.64 11.39 -2.64
CA GLU A 95 -8.04 12.01 -3.81
C GLU A 95 -6.50 11.89 -3.78
N GLY A 96 -5.90 11.65 -4.96
CA GLY A 96 -4.44 11.48 -5.09
C GLY A 96 -3.93 10.05 -4.88
N LEU A 97 -4.76 9.13 -4.37
CA LEU A 97 -4.50 7.70 -4.45
C LEU A 97 -5.05 7.15 -5.77
N ASN A 98 -4.14 6.71 -6.64
CA ASN A 98 -4.47 6.28 -7.99
C ASN A 98 -4.18 4.80 -8.21
N GLY A 99 -3.41 4.13 -7.35
CA GLY A 99 -3.31 2.67 -7.35
C GLY A 99 -3.93 2.11 -6.09
N LEU A 100 -4.94 1.26 -6.24
CA LEU A 100 -5.66 0.70 -5.11
C LEU A 100 -5.91 -0.80 -5.32
N GLY A 101 -5.22 -1.63 -4.55
CA GLY A 101 -5.30 -3.08 -4.66
C GLY A 101 -5.87 -3.74 -3.41
N PHE A 102 -6.80 -4.67 -3.59
CA PHE A 102 -7.39 -5.47 -2.52
C PHE A 102 -6.72 -6.86 -2.45
N TYR A 103 -6.12 -7.21 -1.31
CA TYR A 103 -5.37 -8.46 -1.12
C TYR A 103 -5.99 -9.27 0.02
N PRO A 104 -7.16 -9.91 -0.20
CA PRO A 104 -7.93 -10.56 0.85
C PRO A 104 -7.19 -11.75 1.48
N LYS A 105 -6.42 -12.51 0.70
CA LYS A 105 -5.66 -13.66 1.21
C LYS A 105 -4.46 -13.24 2.05
N GLU A 106 -3.78 -12.17 1.65
CA GLU A 106 -2.61 -11.64 2.34
C GLU A 106 -2.97 -10.68 3.49
N GLY A 107 -4.23 -10.23 3.57
CA GLY A 107 -4.74 -9.43 4.68
C GLY A 107 -4.27 -7.98 4.66
N PHE A 108 -4.13 -7.35 3.49
CA PHE A 108 -3.76 -5.95 3.36
C PHE A 108 -4.39 -5.23 2.17
N VAL A 109 -4.39 -3.90 2.21
CA VAL A 109 -4.73 -3.03 1.08
C VAL A 109 -3.44 -2.45 0.52
N HIS A 110 -3.26 -2.54 -0.79
CA HIS A 110 -2.20 -1.83 -1.50
C HIS A 110 -2.69 -0.44 -1.88
N ILE A 111 -1.88 0.57 -1.58
CA ILE A 111 -2.12 1.95 -2.01
C ILE A 111 -0.87 2.48 -2.70
N ASP A 112 -1.06 3.26 -3.77
CA ASP A 112 0.02 4.02 -4.38
C ASP A 112 -0.44 5.35 -4.99
N THR A 113 0.49 6.31 -5.04
CA THR A 113 0.29 7.65 -5.58
C THR A 113 0.77 7.72 -7.04
N ARG A 114 0.45 6.71 -7.86
CA ARG A 114 0.74 6.76 -9.30
C ARG A 114 0.10 7.98 -9.97
N PRO A 115 0.57 8.38 -11.16
CA PRO A 115 -0.10 9.42 -11.93
C PRO A 115 -1.56 9.08 -12.23
N SER A 116 -2.44 10.09 -12.30
CA SER A 116 -3.89 9.89 -12.43
C SER A 116 -4.29 9.28 -13.77
N GLU A 117 -3.51 9.49 -14.82
CA GLU A 117 -3.70 8.84 -16.12
C GLU A 117 -3.45 7.33 -16.09
N LYS A 118 -2.84 6.82 -15.01
CA LYS A 118 -2.62 5.38 -14.76
C LYS A 118 -3.49 4.85 -13.63
N LYS A 119 -4.55 5.57 -13.24
CA LYS A 119 -5.43 5.18 -12.13
C LYS A 119 -6.00 3.79 -12.37
N GLU A 120 -5.86 2.93 -11.37
CA GLU A 120 -6.24 1.51 -11.46
C GLU A 120 -6.65 0.98 -10.11
N SER A 121 -7.63 0.08 -10.11
CA SER A 121 -7.99 -0.70 -8.92
C SER A 121 -8.17 -2.17 -9.27
N TRP A 122 -7.64 -3.04 -8.43
CA TRP A 122 -7.58 -4.49 -8.68
C TRP A 122 -7.78 -5.32 -7.42
N ILE A 123 -8.10 -6.59 -7.61
CA ILE A 123 -8.09 -7.61 -6.56
C ILE A 123 -7.01 -8.64 -6.91
N LYS A 124 -6.23 -9.05 -5.91
CA LYS A 124 -5.32 -10.18 -6.01
C LYS A 124 -5.96 -11.43 -5.43
N GLU A 125 -6.06 -12.48 -6.23
CA GLU A 125 -6.54 -13.80 -5.85
C GLU A 125 -5.49 -14.85 -6.21
N GLY A 126 -4.70 -15.28 -5.23
CA GLY A 126 -3.55 -16.14 -5.51
C GLY A 126 -2.52 -15.41 -6.37
N GLU A 127 -2.24 -15.90 -7.56
CA GLU A 127 -1.33 -15.24 -8.51
C GLU A 127 -2.04 -14.31 -9.50
N SER A 128 -3.37 -14.33 -9.53
CA SER A 128 -4.18 -13.56 -10.47
C SER A 128 -4.46 -12.15 -9.96
N TYR A 129 -4.38 -11.18 -10.88
CA TYR A 129 -4.77 -9.79 -10.67
C TYR A 129 -5.96 -9.50 -11.59
N THR A 130 -7.09 -9.10 -11.01
CA THR A 130 -8.31 -8.82 -11.78
C THR A 130 -8.84 -7.42 -11.46
N SER A 131 -9.42 -6.76 -12.45
CA SER A 131 -10.09 -5.48 -12.23
C SER A 131 -11.30 -5.63 -11.31
N ILE A 132 -11.61 -4.58 -10.55
CA ILE A 132 -12.76 -4.59 -9.64
C ILE A 132 -14.06 -4.46 -10.44
N THR A 133 -14.71 -5.61 -10.68
CA THR A 133 -16.04 -5.66 -11.29
C THR A 133 -17.14 -5.56 -10.24
N ALA A 134 -18.39 -5.30 -10.66
CA ALA A 134 -19.54 -5.31 -9.76
C ALA A 134 -19.73 -6.66 -9.04
N GLU A 135 -19.38 -7.76 -9.70
CA GLU A 135 -19.40 -9.10 -9.09
C GLU A 135 -18.34 -9.23 -7.99
N LYS A 136 -17.11 -8.80 -8.26
CA LYS A 136 -16.04 -8.78 -7.27
C LYS A 136 -16.34 -7.88 -6.07
N ARG A 137 -16.99 -6.73 -6.30
CA ARG A 137 -17.48 -5.87 -5.21
C ARG A 137 -18.47 -6.59 -4.31
N ARG A 138 -19.47 -7.28 -4.90
CA ARG A 138 -20.42 -8.09 -4.12
C ARG A 138 -19.74 -9.24 -3.37
N GLN A 139 -18.79 -9.93 -4.01
CA GLN A 139 -18.06 -11.06 -3.41
C GLN A 139 -17.30 -10.64 -2.14
N TYR A 140 -16.71 -9.44 -2.13
CA TYR A 140 -15.84 -8.98 -1.05
C TYR A 140 -16.44 -7.85 -0.18
N GLY A 141 -17.66 -7.42 -0.46
CA GLY A 141 -18.32 -6.33 0.27
C GLY A 141 -17.63 -4.96 0.08
N LEU A 142 -17.10 -4.71 -1.13
CA LEU A 142 -16.49 -3.44 -1.56
C LEU A 142 -17.50 -2.50 -2.21
#